data_AF-A0A2H0DHE0-F1
#
_entry.id   AF-A0A2H0DHE0-F1
#
_cell.length_a   1.000
_cell.length_b   1.000
_cell.length_c   1.000
_cell.angle_alpha   90.00
_cell.angle_beta   90.00
_cell.angle_gamma   90.00
#
_symmetry.space_group_name_H-M   'P 1'
#
loop_
_entity.id
_entity.type
_entity.pdbx_description
1 polymer ?
#
loop_
_entity_poly.entity_id
_entity_poly.type
_entity_poly.pdbx_seq_one_letter_code
_entity_poly.pdbx_strand_id
1 'polypeptide(L)'
;MVHGYAAFSGVSLIGAYTDGGTTPPPTGGTFTNGTNVTISDNATATSNLVVSRTGDSGTISVHVDIIHTYVGDLKLSLISPSGVSTVLRNRTGGSANDIHDNYSVNASGTASNGTWKLRVQDLASGDVGYIDSWSITF
;
A
#
# COMPACT_ATOMS: atom_id res chain seq x y z
N MET A 1 -23.46 36.39 -6.63
CA MET A 1 -23.75 35.11 -5.94
C MET A 1 -22.51 34.25 -6.14
N VAL A 2 -21.63 34.16 -5.13
CA VAL A 2 -20.36 33.41 -5.23
C VAL A 2 -20.60 32.05 -4.59
N HIS A 3 -20.53 30.99 -5.39
CA HIS A 3 -20.60 29.63 -4.86
C HIS A 3 -19.29 29.29 -4.15
N GLY A 4 -19.38 28.97 -2.86
CA GLY A 4 -18.24 28.58 -2.03
C GLY A 4 -17.73 27.19 -2.40
N TYR A 5 -16.42 27.06 -2.55
CA TYR A 5 -15.75 25.78 -2.65
C TYR A 5 -15.37 25.31 -1.25
N ALA A 6 -15.69 24.05 -0.95
CA ALA A 6 -15.28 23.39 0.29
C ALA A 6 -13.75 23.31 0.36
N ALA A 7 -13.18 23.65 1.52
CA ALA A 7 -11.74 23.53 1.75
C ALA A 7 -11.36 22.05 1.89
N PHE A 8 -10.63 21.52 0.91
CA PHE A 8 -9.98 20.22 1.02
C PHE A 8 -8.75 20.38 1.93
N SER A 9 -8.82 19.90 3.17
CA SER A 9 -7.66 19.85 4.06
C SER A 9 -6.79 18.64 3.68
N GLY A 10 -5.50 18.85 3.42
CA GLY A 10 -4.53 17.81 3.05
C GLY A 10 -3.92 17.91 1.65
N VAL A 11 -4.23 18.96 0.87
CA VAL A 11 -3.62 19.17 -0.46
C VAL A 11 -2.27 19.86 -0.31
N SER A 12 -1.17 19.15 -0.55
CA SER A 12 0.12 19.77 -0.84
C SER A 12 0.11 20.22 -2.30
N LEU A 13 -0.03 21.54 -2.51
CA LEU A 13 0.05 22.14 -3.83
C LEU A 13 1.53 22.38 -4.17
N ILE A 14 2.19 21.42 -4.81
CA ILE A 14 3.51 21.68 -5.40
C ILE A 14 3.26 22.43 -6.72
N GLY A 15 3.32 23.76 -6.66
CA GLY A 15 3.32 24.60 -7.85
C GLY A 15 4.67 24.47 -8.57
N ALA A 16 4.67 23.87 -9.76
CA ALA A 16 5.76 24.02 -10.71
C ALA A 16 5.28 24.99 -11.81
N TYR A 17 5.89 26.17 -11.88
CA TYR A 17 5.69 27.11 -12.98
C TYR A 17 6.46 26.61 -14.21
N THR A 18 5.83 26.69 -15.37
CA THR A 18 6.33 26.16 -16.64
C THR A 18 7.37 27.08 -17.28
N ASP A 19 8.48 26.52 -17.74
CA ASP A 19 9.11 26.98 -18.97
C ASP A 19 9.53 25.76 -19.79
N GLY A 20 9.41 25.83 -21.12
CA GLY A 20 9.34 24.67 -22.03
C GLY A 20 10.42 23.58 -21.83
N GLY A 21 9.99 22.41 -21.36
CA GLY A 21 10.82 21.20 -21.21
C GLY A 21 10.01 20.07 -20.59
N THR A 22 10.21 18.83 -21.06
CA THR A 22 9.50 17.60 -20.65
C THR A 22 9.74 17.26 -19.18
N THR A 23 9.11 18.01 -18.28
CA THR A 23 9.26 17.83 -16.83
C THR A 23 8.47 16.57 -16.45
N PRO A 24 9.13 15.52 -15.94
CA PRO A 24 8.43 14.31 -15.51
C PRO A 24 7.33 14.67 -14.49
N PRO A 25 6.17 13.99 -14.50
CA PRO A 25 5.18 14.12 -13.44
C PRO A 25 5.86 13.94 -12.07
N PRO A 26 5.41 14.59 -10.98
CA PRO A 26 6.06 14.53 -9.67
C PRO A 26 6.43 13.09 -9.30
N THR A 27 7.74 12.79 -9.29
CA THR A 27 8.31 11.45 -9.15
C THR A 27 8.42 11.05 -7.68
N GLY A 28 7.36 11.28 -6.90
CA GLY A 28 7.38 10.99 -5.48
C GLY A 28 6.04 11.19 -4.80
N GLY A 29 5.81 10.41 -3.74
CA GLY A 29 4.67 10.54 -2.85
C GLY A 29 4.46 9.27 -2.04
N THR A 30 4.32 9.42 -0.73
CA THR A 30 3.94 8.33 0.18
C THR A 30 2.46 8.40 0.49
N PHE A 31 1.77 7.28 0.30
CA PHE A 31 0.37 7.10 0.66
C PHE A 31 0.29 6.03 1.74
N THR A 32 -0.47 6.26 2.79
CA THR A 32 -0.52 5.39 3.98
C THR A 32 -1.95 5.03 4.33
N ASN A 33 -2.17 3.80 4.78
CA ASN A 33 -3.38 3.40 5.50
C ASN A 33 -2.97 2.83 6.86
N GLY A 34 -3.41 3.47 7.94
CA GLY A 34 -3.22 3.02 9.33
C GLY A 34 -4.51 2.57 10.01
N THR A 35 -5.50 2.11 9.24
CA THR A 35 -6.74 1.53 9.77
C THR A 35 -6.52 0.04 10.00
N ASN A 36 -6.73 -0.40 11.24
CA ASN A 36 -6.53 -1.78 11.60
C ASN A 36 -7.50 -2.70 10.83
N VAL A 37 -6.96 -3.78 10.25
CA VAL A 37 -7.76 -4.81 9.59
C VAL A 37 -7.44 -6.15 10.23
N THR A 38 -8.44 -6.76 10.87
CA THR A 38 -8.31 -8.06 11.54
C THR A 38 -7.89 -9.15 10.57
N ILE A 39 -6.88 -9.92 10.98
CA ILE A 39 -6.47 -11.18 10.37
C ILE A 39 -7.00 -12.29 11.28
N SER A 40 -8.05 -12.96 10.81
CA SER A 40 -8.59 -14.14 11.48
C SER A 40 -7.89 -15.40 11.00
N ASP A 41 -7.90 -16.38 11.88
CA ASP A 41 -7.35 -17.71 11.65
C ASP A 41 -7.87 -18.32 10.34
N ASN A 42 -6.97 -18.91 9.54
CA ASN A 42 -7.27 -19.51 8.24
C ASN A 42 -8.10 -18.60 7.28
N ALA A 43 -7.99 -17.28 7.40
CA ALA A 43 -8.79 -16.33 6.64
C ALA A 43 -7.93 -15.36 5.82
N THR A 44 -8.61 -14.55 5.01
CA THR A 44 -7.99 -13.50 4.21
C THR A 44 -8.45 -12.13 4.68
N ALA A 45 -7.50 -11.30 5.10
CA ALA A 45 -7.68 -9.88 5.38
C ALA A 45 -7.30 -9.05 4.14
N THR A 46 -8.00 -7.94 3.92
CA THR A 46 -7.67 -7.01 2.82
C THR A 46 -7.80 -5.56 3.31
N SER A 47 -6.72 -4.81 3.23
CA SER A 47 -6.67 -3.37 3.50
C SER A 47 -6.52 -2.58 2.19
N ASN A 48 -7.33 -1.53 2.03
CA ASN A 48 -7.41 -0.73 0.80
C ASN A 48 -6.72 0.61 0.98
N LEU A 49 -5.87 1.02 0.04
CA LEU A 49 -5.20 2.32 0.02
C LEU A 49 -5.57 3.07 -1.26
N VAL A 50 -6.26 4.20 -1.11
CA VAL A 50 -6.61 5.07 -2.24
C VAL A 50 -5.42 5.98 -2.55
N VAL A 51 -4.90 5.86 -3.76
CA VAL A 51 -3.78 6.67 -4.26
C VAL A 51 -4.31 7.63 -5.31
N SER A 52 -4.13 8.93 -5.06
CA SER A 52 -4.46 10.02 -5.98
C SER A 52 -3.19 10.58 -6.64
N ARG A 53 -2.41 9.70 -7.28
CA ARG A 53 -1.21 10.03 -8.06
C ARG A 53 -1.44 9.69 -9.53
N THR A 54 -1.11 10.60 -10.44
CA THR A 54 -1.20 10.36 -11.88
C THR A 54 0.12 9.82 -12.44
N GLY A 55 0.06 9.07 -13.54
CA GLY A 55 1.23 8.55 -14.24
C GLY A 55 1.59 7.11 -13.85
N ASP A 56 2.73 6.66 -14.39
CA ASP A 56 3.25 5.30 -14.19
C ASP A 56 3.76 5.08 -12.76
N SER A 57 3.57 3.87 -12.24
CA SER A 57 4.00 3.54 -10.87
C SER A 57 5.50 3.32 -10.75
N GLY A 58 6.20 2.89 -11.80
CA GLY A 58 7.62 2.56 -11.74
C GLY A 58 7.93 1.49 -10.70
N THR A 59 9.09 1.62 -10.06
CA THR A 59 9.45 0.80 -8.89
C THR A 59 8.96 1.49 -7.62
N ILE A 60 8.09 0.82 -6.88
CA ILE A 60 7.51 1.33 -5.63
C ILE A 60 8.12 0.63 -4.42
N SER A 61 8.08 1.30 -3.28
CA SER A 61 8.44 0.76 -1.96
C SER A 61 7.18 0.58 -1.12
N VAL A 62 6.99 -0.60 -0.55
CA VAL A 62 5.82 -0.96 0.27
C VAL A 62 6.27 -1.24 1.70
N HIS A 63 5.97 -0.34 2.63
CA HIS A 63 6.19 -0.56 4.06
C HIS A 63 4.97 -1.24 4.66
N VAL A 64 5.17 -2.24 5.51
CA VAL A 64 4.09 -3.01 6.13
C VAL A 64 4.37 -3.20 7.62
N ASP A 65 3.38 -2.84 8.43
CA ASP A 65 3.30 -3.10 9.87
C ASP A 65 2.11 -4.03 10.15
N ILE A 66 2.40 -5.25 10.57
CA ILE A 66 1.40 -6.27 10.93
C ILE A 66 1.74 -6.81 12.31
N ILE A 67 0.72 -6.88 13.17
CA ILE A 67 0.82 -7.55 14.46
C ILE A 67 0.31 -8.99 14.31
N HIS A 68 1.17 -9.97 14.60
CA HIS A 68 0.85 -11.41 14.53
C HIS A 68 1.87 -12.23 15.32
N THR A 69 1.41 -13.21 16.10
CA THR A 69 2.26 -14.06 16.96
C THR A 69 3.03 -15.15 16.21
N TYR A 70 2.69 -15.40 14.93
CA TYR A 70 3.42 -16.36 14.10
C TYR A 70 3.45 -15.93 12.63
N VAL A 71 4.55 -15.28 12.20
CA VAL A 71 4.61 -14.70 10.84
C VAL A 71 4.87 -15.73 9.75
N GLY A 72 5.31 -16.93 10.11
CA GLY A 72 5.48 -18.07 9.20
C GLY A 72 4.18 -18.59 8.58
N ASP A 73 3.04 -18.12 9.08
CA ASP A 73 1.72 -18.51 8.56
C ASP A 73 1.19 -17.56 7.50
N LEU A 74 1.75 -16.36 7.46
CA LEU A 74 1.24 -15.27 6.65
C LEU A 74 1.78 -15.31 5.22
N LYS A 75 0.87 -15.11 4.26
CA LYS A 75 1.19 -14.74 2.89
C LYS A 75 0.70 -13.34 2.60
N LEU A 76 1.63 -12.45 2.22
CA LEU A 76 1.34 -11.05 1.87
C LEU A 76 1.35 -10.90 0.35
N SER A 77 0.36 -10.21 -0.18
CA SER A 77 0.31 -9.82 -1.59
C SER A 77 -0.15 -8.39 -1.75
N LEU A 78 0.51 -7.64 -2.62
CA LEU A 78 0.06 -6.36 -3.10
C LEU A 78 -0.79 -6.57 -4.35
N ILE A 79 -1.97 -5.97 -4.39
CA ILE A 79 -2.84 -5.95 -5.57
C ILE A 79 -2.90 -4.53 -6.08
N SER A 80 -2.53 -4.32 -7.34
CA SER A 80 -2.57 -3.02 -7.99
C SER A 80 -3.99 -2.60 -8.37
N PRO A 81 -4.22 -1.32 -8.72
CA PRO A 81 -5.51 -0.86 -9.25
C PRO A 81 -5.95 -1.58 -10.53
N SER A 82 -4.99 -2.10 -11.31
CA SER A 82 -5.25 -2.91 -12.50
C SER A 82 -5.61 -4.37 -12.19
N GLY A 83 -5.56 -4.78 -10.91
CA GLY A 83 -5.88 -6.13 -10.46
C GLY A 83 -4.69 -7.11 -10.47
N VAL A 84 -3.49 -6.65 -10.84
CA VAL A 84 -2.28 -7.48 -10.83
C VAL A 84 -1.88 -7.75 -9.38
N SER A 85 -1.65 -9.03 -9.05
CA SER A 85 -1.25 -9.46 -7.70
C SER A 85 0.23 -9.83 -7.67
N THR A 86 0.99 -9.17 -6.81
CA THR A 86 2.42 -9.44 -6.56
C THR A 86 2.60 -9.97 -5.15
N VAL A 87 3.29 -11.10 -4.98
CA VAL A 87 3.59 -11.67 -3.67
C VAL A 87 4.75 -10.90 -3.05
N LEU A 88 4.57 -10.39 -1.83
CA LEU A 88 5.61 -9.67 -1.07
C LEU A 88 6.36 -10.63 -0.14
N ARG A 89 5.60 -11.52 0.50
CA ARG A 89 6.10 -12.50 1.47
C ARG A 89 5.25 -13.76 1.39
N ASN A 90 5.87 -14.92 1.56
CA ASN A 90 5.16 -16.20 1.54
C ASN A 90 5.70 -17.11 2.64
N ARG A 91 5.06 -17.09 3.81
CA ARG A 91 5.31 -18.04 4.90
C ARG A 91 6.77 -18.15 5.34
N THR A 92 7.46 -17.01 5.37
CA THR A 92 8.85 -16.89 5.83
C THR A 92 8.92 -16.26 7.22
N GLY A 93 10.03 -16.45 7.93
CA GLY A 93 10.26 -15.90 9.27
C GLY A 93 9.92 -16.84 10.42
N GLY A 94 9.27 -17.98 10.16
CA GLY A 94 9.01 -19.02 11.16
C GLY A 94 8.17 -18.48 12.34
N SER A 95 8.59 -18.81 13.56
CA SER A 95 7.92 -18.42 14.80
C SER A 95 8.25 -17.00 15.29
N ALA A 96 8.74 -16.13 14.41
CA ALA A 96 8.92 -14.72 14.76
C ALA A 96 7.55 -14.05 14.91
N ASN A 97 7.51 -13.02 15.77
CA ASN A 97 6.34 -12.17 15.93
C ASN A 97 6.48 -10.95 15.03
N ASP A 98 5.33 -10.47 14.55
CA ASP A 98 5.12 -9.20 13.88
C ASP A 98 5.94 -9.01 12.58
N ILE A 99 5.41 -8.20 11.68
CA ILE A 99 6.09 -7.83 10.43
C ILE A 99 6.25 -6.32 10.44
N HIS A 100 7.50 -5.88 10.35
CA HIS A 100 7.90 -4.47 10.17
C HIS A 100 8.90 -4.42 9.02
N ASP A 101 8.40 -4.63 7.80
CA ASP A 101 9.22 -4.86 6.62
C ASP A 101 8.95 -3.83 5.53
N ASN A 102 9.94 -3.67 4.65
CA ASN A 102 9.81 -2.88 3.43
C ASN A 102 10.10 -3.74 2.19
N TYR A 103 9.21 -3.71 1.21
CA TYR A 103 9.29 -4.50 -0.02
C TYR A 103 9.44 -3.59 -1.24
N SER A 104 10.38 -3.91 -2.14
CA SER A 104 10.51 -3.24 -3.44
C SER A 104 9.71 -4.01 -4.49
N VAL A 105 8.81 -3.33 -5.20
CA VAL A 105 7.94 -3.92 -6.23
C VAL A 105 8.11 -3.15 -7.53
N ASN A 106 8.43 -3.85 -8.61
CA ASN A 106 8.36 -3.26 -9.95
C ASN A 106 6.90 -3.28 -10.42
N ALA A 107 6.27 -2.11 -10.45
CA ALA A 107 4.91 -1.87 -10.94
C ALA A 107 4.89 -1.03 -12.24
N SER A 108 6.01 -1.01 -12.97
CA SER A 108 6.12 -0.28 -14.23
C SER A 108 5.04 -0.76 -15.22
N GLY A 109 4.43 0.18 -15.94
CA GLY A 109 3.28 -0.06 -16.81
C GLY A 109 1.92 -0.06 -16.10
N THR A 110 1.90 0.07 -14.76
CA THR A 110 0.66 0.19 -13.98
C THR A 110 0.40 1.65 -13.62
N ALA A 111 -0.82 2.14 -13.88
CA ALA A 111 -1.23 3.46 -13.43
C ALA A 111 -1.20 3.56 -11.89
N SER A 112 -0.61 4.64 -11.37
CA SER A 112 -0.52 4.86 -9.92
C SER A 112 -1.87 5.15 -9.28
N ASN A 113 -2.77 5.79 -10.04
CA ASN A 113 -4.08 6.22 -9.57
C ASN A 113 -4.98 5.01 -9.34
N GLY A 114 -5.61 4.95 -8.17
CA GLY A 114 -6.68 4.04 -7.87
C GLY A 114 -6.53 3.40 -6.50
N THR A 115 -7.25 2.29 -6.30
CA THR A 115 -7.21 1.56 -5.03
C THR A 115 -6.19 0.43 -5.12
N TRP A 116 -5.10 0.58 -4.38
CA TRP A 116 -4.17 -0.49 -4.08
C TRP A 116 -4.70 -1.32 -2.91
N LYS A 117 -4.36 -2.61 -2.86
CA LYS A 117 -4.80 -3.47 -1.76
C LYS A 117 -3.62 -4.26 -1.21
N LEU A 118 -3.44 -4.21 0.10
CA LEU A 118 -2.63 -5.17 0.82
C LEU A 118 -3.53 -6.33 1.24
N ARG A 119 -3.25 -7.52 0.71
CA ARG A 119 -3.93 -8.76 1.07
C ARG A 119 -3.01 -9.59 1.94
N VAL A 120 -3.51 -9.97 3.12
CA VAL A 120 -2.83 -10.86 4.05
C VAL A 120 -3.68 -12.11 4.22
N GLN A 121 -3.08 -13.26 3.99
CA GLN A 121 -3.73 -14.55 4.20
C GLN A 121 -3.03 -15.24 5.36
N ASP A 122 -3.80 -15.62 6.37
CA ASP A 122 -3.35 -16.61 7.34
C ASP A 122 -3.68 -18.00 6.82
N LEU A 123 -2.66 -18.85 6.76
CA LEU A 123 -2.71 -20.18 6.17
C LEU A 123 -2.33 -21.27 7.17
N ALA A 124 -2.32 -20.97 8.47
CA ALA A 124 -2.26 -21.96 9.53
C ALA A 124 -3.34 -21.71 10.57
N SER A 125 -3.39 -22.61 11.54
CA SER A 125 -4.37 -22.57 12.63
C SER A 125 -3.69 -22.21 13.94
N GLY A 126 -4.30 -21.32 14.72
CA GLY A 126 -3.95 -21.06 16.12
C GLY A 126 -3.63 -19.61 16.44
N ASP A 127 -3.27 -18.82 15.44
CA ASP A 127 -2.79 -17.45 15.60
C ASP A 127 -3.76 -16.46 14.94
N VAL A 128 -3.84 -15.26 15.49
CA VAL A 128 -4.65 -14.17 14.93
C VAL A 128 -3.91 -12.86 15.13
N GLY A 129 -4.29 -11.85 14.36
CA GLY A 129 -3.66 -10.54 14.47
C GLY A 129 -4.39 -9.49 13.66
N TYR A 130 -3.66 -8.48 13.22
CA TYR A 130 -4.21 -7.44 12.36
C TYR A 130 -3.11 -6.75 11.55
N ILE A 131 -3.49 -6.27 10.37
CA ILE A 131 -2.73 -5.24 9.67
C ILE A 131 -2.88 -3.96 10.48
N ASP A 132 -1.79 -3.41 11.00
CA ASP A 132 -1.79 -2.16 11.77
C ASP A 132 -1.71 -0.98 10.81
N SER A 133 -0.65 -0.94 9.99
CA SER A 133 -0.50 0.08 8.96
C SER A 133 0.32 -0.41 7.78
N TRP A 134 0.22 0.30 6.67
CA TRP A 134 1.10 0.10 5.52
C TRP A 134 1.12 1.33 4.63
N SER A 135 2.17 1.47 3.84
CA SER A 135 2.32 2.59 2.91
C SER A 135 2.93 2.17 1.57
N ILE A 136 2.66 2.96 0.53
CA ILE A 136 3.33 2.87 -0.78
C ILE A 136 4.03 4.19 -1.03
N THR A 137 5.32 4.11 -1.36
CA THR A 137 6.11 5.22 -1.88
C THR A 137 6.43 4.96 -3.36
N PHE A 138 6.08 5.92 -4.22
CA PHE A 138 6.31 5.89 -5.67
C PHE A 138 7.56 6.68 -6.09
#